data_AF-A0AA97HF88-F1
#
_entry.id   AF-A0AA97HF88-F1
#
_cell.length_a   1.000
_cell.length_b   1.000
_cell.length_c   1.000
_cell.angle_alpha   90.00
_cell.angle_beta   90.00
_cell.angle_gamma   90.00
#
_symmetry.space_group_name_H-M   'P 1'
#
loop_
_entity.id
_entity.type
_entity.pdbx_description
1 polymer ?
#
loop_
_entity_poly.entity_id
_entity_poly.type
_entity_poly.pdbx_seq_one_letter_code
_entity_poly.pdbx_strand_id
1 'polypeptide(L)'
;MYHPSKSDLLPKIERLKYAVDNAILVDNTEEGTGWLTEKLFKSSNITCFQPRQNLGVAVAQNMGIKYVYERFSDEDKVIFFDQDSFVPIDLPLLLARAHDKLNITRQVAAVEPNFIDQSKGFTYPQVAWSKLGVFKRFMPNVKHNEQKAAMLISSGMLTDVKTLKQVGEYDESLFIDYVDTDWCLKAQVKGFELYVMPNIKMIHSIGVKSLKLLGHNLTVHPPLRRYYMMRNSLFMAKKEYVDSALATMFMFRTVLHHLLLILCDNHKGLNAKAFIKGLLDGSSNKIENNQLLSKRFKIKQKL
;
A
#
# COMPACT_ATOMS: atom_id res chain seq x y z
N MET A 1 -0.36 -10.53 3.47
CA MET A 1 -1.65 -11.03 3.99
C MET A 1 -1.64 -10.96 5.51
N TYR A 2 -2.80 -10.76 6.14
CA TYR A 2 -2.97 -10.66 7.59
C TYR A 2 -4.37 -11.15 8.00
N HIS A 3 -4.41 -12.20 8.83
CA HIS A 3 -5.64 -12.92 9.23
C HIS A 3 -6.61 -13.21 8.06
N PRO A 4 -6.16 -13.85 6.97
CA PRO A 4 -7.01 -14.04 5.81
C PRO A 4 -8.11 -15.08 6.05
N SER A 5 -9.32 -14.79 5.54
CA SER A 5 -10.40 -15.79 5.49
C SER A 5 -10.12 -16.82 4.40
N LYS A 6 -10.23 -18.11 4.72
CA LYS A 6 -10.07 -19.20 3.75
C LYS A 6 -11.04 -19.07 2.58
N SER A 7 -12.30 -18.76 2.85
CA SER A 7 -13.34 -18.67 1.82
C SER A 7 -13.13 -17.52 0.84
N ASP A 8 -12.49 -16.44 1.29
CA ASP A 8 -12.22 -15.25 0.47
C ASP A 8 -10.90 -15.37 -0.29
N LEU A 9 -9.84 -15.82 0.39
CA LEU A 9 -8.49 -15.80 -0.18
C LEU A 9 -8.22 -17.00 -1.10
N LEU A 10 -8.74 -18.20 -0.81
CA LEU A 10 -8.42 -19.39 -1.60
C LEU A 10 -8.81 -19.25 -3.08
N PRO A 11 -10.00 -18.74 -3.45
CA PRO A 11 -10.33 -18.49 -4.86
C PRO A 11 -9.40 -17.48 -5.55
N LYS A 12 -8.92 -16.47 -4.81
CA LYS A 12 -7.98 -15.47 -5.33
C LYS A 12 -6.61 -16.10 -5.59
N ILE A 13 -6.12 -16.94 -4.68
CA ILE A 13 -4.86 -17.70 -4.86
C ILE A 13 -4.96 -18.63 -6.08
N GLU A 14 -6.05 -19.38 -6.23
CA GLU A 14 -6.24 -20.25 -7.38
C GLU A 14 -6.23 -19.47 -8.71
N ARG A 15 -6.77 -18.26 -8.71
CA ARG A 15 -6.75 -17.38 -9.89
C ARG A 15 -5.34 -16.86 -10.21
N LEU A 16 -4.52 -16.54 -9.20
CA LEU A 16 -3.16 -16.05 -9.41
C LEU A 16 -2.29 -17.03 -10.19
N LYS A 17 -2.52 -18.34 -10.06
CA LYS A 17 -1.80 -19.39 -10.81
C LYS A 17 -1.85 -19.19 -12.33
N TYR A 18 -2.90 -18.56 -12.83
CA TYR A 18 -3.11 -18.30 -14.26
C TYR A 18 -2.78 -16.87 -14.67
N ALA A 19 -2.71 -15.93 -13.72
CA ALA A 19 -2.50 -14.51 -13.99
C ALA A 19 -1.01 -14.14 -14.04
N VAL A 20 -0.15 -14.89 -13.35
CA VAL A 20 1.29 -14.62 -13.23
C VAL A 20 2.11 -15.91 -13.36
N ASP A 21 3.36 -15.77 -13.78
CA ASP A 21 4.30 -16.90 -13.88
C ASP A 21 4.71 -17.43 -12.51
N ASN A 22 4.84 -16.54 -11.52
CA ASN A 22 5.17 -16.88 -10.13
C ASN A 22 4.37 -15.98 -9.17
N ALA A 23 3.77 -16.58 -8.14
CA ALA A 23 3.05 -15.88 -7.09
C ALA A 23 3.78 -16.03 -5.75
N ILE A 24 4.02 -14.91 -5.06
CA ILE A 24 4.67 -14.90 -3.75
C ILE A 24 3.65 -14.45 -2.70
N LEU A 25 3.36 -15.33 -1.75
CA LEU A 25 2.43 -15.08 -0.67
C LEU A 25 3.20 -14.86 0.63
N VAL A 26 3.03 -13.70 1.26
CA VAL A 26 3.61 -13.43 2.59
C VAL A 26 2.49 -13.33 3.61
N ASP A 27 2.42 -14.32 4.49
CA ASP A 27 1.46 -14.43 5.58
C ASP A 27 2.02 -13.82 6.87
N ASN A 28 1.65 -12.57 7.11
CA ASN A 28 2.10 -11.78 8.25
C ASN A 28 1.25 -12.02 9.50
N THR A 29 0.48 -13.10 9.52
CA THR A 29 -0.39 -13.47 10.65
C THR A 29 0.44 -14.02 11.80
N GLU A 30 0.17 -13.55 13.02
CA GLU A 30 0.75 -14.16 14.22
C GLU A 30 0.43 -15.65 14.28
N GLU A 31 1.41 -16.48 14.67
CA GLU A 31 1.30 -17.96 14.69
C GLU A 31 1.15 -18.65 13.32
N GLY A 32 0.89 -17.87 12.26
CA GLY A 32 0.67 -18.34 10.89
C GLY A 32 -0.78 -18.78 10.63
N THR A 33 -1.13 -18.87 9.35
CA THR A 33 -2.47 -19.28 8.92
C THR A 33 -2.51 -20.79 8.70
N GLY A 34 -3.13 -21.53 9.64
CA GLY A 34 -3.08 -23.00 9.65
C GLY A 34 -3.65 -23.71 8.42
N TRP A 35 -4.53 -23.06 7.64
CA TRP A 35 -5.07 -23.64 6.40
C TRP A 35 -4.17 -23.38 5.16
N LEU A 36 -3.23 -22.44 5.24
CA LEU A 36 -2.18 -22.23 4.23
C LEU A 36 -1.06 -23.24 4.48
N THR A 37 -1.22 -24.45 3.93
CA THR A 37 -0.27 -25.57 4.12
C THR A 37 0.60 -25.77 2.89
N GLU A 38 1.78 -26.38 3.05
CA GLU A 38 2.67 -26.72 1.93
C GLU A 38 1.98 -27.50 0.80
N LYS A 39 0.96 -28.30 1.12
CA LYS A 39 0.19 -29.05 0.11
C LYS A 39 -0.49 -28.14 -0.90
N LEU A 40 -0.89 -26.94 -0.50
CA LEU A 40 -1.50 -25.94 -1.40
C LEU A 40 -0.49 -25.42 -2.43
N PHE A 41 0.81 -25.49 -2.12
CA PHE A 41 1.87 -24.85 -2.88
C PHE A 41 2.75 -25.83 -3.67
N LYS A 42 2.85 -27.10 -3.23
CA LYS A 42 3.75 -28.13 -3.78
C LYS A 42 3.58 -28.46 -5.27
N SER A 43 2.45 -28.10 -5.88
CA SER A 43 2.16 -28.36 -7.30
C SER A 43 1.86 -27.08 -8.09
N SER A 44 2.28 -25.93 -7.57
CA SER A 44 1.94 -24.62 -8.14
C SER A 44 3.15 -23.72 -8.21
N ASN A 45 3.08 -22.73 -9.09
CA ASN A 45 3.99 -21.59 -9.16
C ASN A 45 3.84 -20.61 -7.98
N ILE A 46 3.54 -21.12 -6.78
CA ILE A 46 3.28 -20.33 -5.58
C ILE A 46 4.35 -20.60 -4.54
N THR A 47 5.00 -19.54 -4.06
CA THR A 47 5.88 -19.58 -2.90
C THR A 47 5.20 -18.88 -1.73
N CYS A 48 5.26 -19.47 -0.53
CA CYS A 48 4.65 -18.87 0.67
C CYS A 48 5.67 -18.69 1.80
N PHE A 49 5.70 -17.48 2.37
CA PHE A 49 6.46 -17.12 3.56
C PHE A 49 5.51 -16.91 4.74
N GLN A 50 5.80 -17.55 5.88
CA GLN A 50 5.03 -17.40 7.11
C GLN A 50 6.00 -17.04 8.26
N PRO A 51 6.37 -15.76 8.45
CA PRO A 51 7.22 -15.35 9.58
C PRO A 51 6.59 -15.63 10.96
N ARG A 52 5.30 -15.96 11.02
CA ARG A 52 4.52 -16.24 12.26
C ARG A 52 4.52 -15.08 13.25
N GLN A 53 4.75 -13.88 12.75
CA GLN A 53 4.75 -12.62 13.48
C GLN A 53 4.17 -11.55 12.57
N ASN A 54 3.52 -10.55 13.14
CA ASN A 54 3.10 -9.37 12.41
C ASN A 54 4.23 -8.34 12.39
N LEU A 55 4.99 -8.36 11.29
CA LEU A 55 6.14 -7.49 11.05
C LEU A 55 5.78 -6.20 10.28
N GLY A 56 4.49 -6.00 9.97
CA GLY A 56 4.04 -4.89 9.14
C GLY A 56 4.11 -5.23 7.64
N VAL A 57 3.42 -4.42 6.83
CA VAL A 57 3.33 -4.62 5.37
C VAL A 57 4.67 -4.36 4.67
N ALA A 58 5.45 -3.38 5.16
CA ALA A 58 6.76 -3.04 4.58
C ALA A 58 7.72 -4.24 4.64
N VAL A 59 7.88 -4.85 5.81
CA VAL A 59 8.71 -6.05 5.98
C VAL A 59 8.16 -7.21 5.14
N ALA A 60 6.84 -7.42 5.17
CA ALA A 60 6.22 -8.49 4.41
C ALA A 60 6.46 -8.36 2.90
N GLN A 61 6.36 -7.16 2.33
CA GLN A 61 6.67 -6.92 0.92
C GLN A 61 8.16 -7.05 0.63
N ASN A 62 9.03 -6.56 1.52
CA ASN A 62 10.47 -6.70 1.36
C ASN A 62 10.93 -8.17 1.37
N MET A 63 10.27 -9.06 2.10
CA MET A 63 10.54 -10.51 2.00
C MET A 63 10.30 -11.02 0.57
N GLY A 64 9.22 -10.57 -0.08
CA GLY A 64 8.95 -10.89 -1.48
C GLY A 64 9.97 -10.26 -2.43
N ILE A 65 10.32 -9.00 -2.22
CA ILE A 65 11.33 -8.29 -3.03
C ILE A 65 12.69 -8.99 -2.96
N LYS A 66 13.15 -9.37 -1.76
CA LYS A 66 14.41 -10.09 -1.56
C LYS A 66 14.42 -11.44 -2.28
N TYR A 67 13.32 -12.18 -2.18
CA TYR A 67 13.15 -13.42 -2.94
C TYR A 67 13.26 -13.20 -4.44
N VAL A 68 12.67 -12.10 -4.94
CA VAL A 68 12.72 -11.74 -6.35
C VAL A 68 14.15 -11.41 -6.80
N TYR A 69 14.89 -10.62 -6.02
CA TYR A 69 16.27 -10.22 -6.33
C TYR A 69 17.21 -11.40 -6.55
N GLU A 70 17.00 -12.49 -5.82
CA GLU A 70 17.84 -13.69 -5.87
C GLU A 70 17.55 -14.61 -7.05
N ARG A 71 16.39 -14.48 -7.71
CA ARG A 71 15.84 -15.53 -8.60
C ARG A 71 15.41 -15.06 -9.99
N PHE A 72 15.20 -13.76 -10.17
CA PHE A 72 14.63 -13.21 -11.40
C PHE A 72 15.59 -12.19 -12.03
N SER A 73 15.47 -12.02 -13.35
CA SER A 73 16.29 -11.08 -14.10
C SER A 73 15.82 -9.64 -13.88
N ASP A 74 16.66 -8.69 -14.27
CA ASP A 74 16.37 -7.26 -14.11
C ASP A 74 15.16 -6.79 -14.94
N GLU A 75 14.86 -7.49 -16.03
CA GLU A 75 13.75 -7.21 -16.95
C GLU A 75 12.41 -7.80 -16.49
N ASP A 76 12.43 -8.76 -15.56
CA ASP A 76 11.23 -9.42 -15.05
C ASP A 76 10.31 -8.41 -14.35
N LYS A 77 9.00 -8.60 -14.50
CA LYS A 77 7.99 -7.72 -13.91
C LYS A 77 7.55 -8.22 -12.53
N VAL A 78 7.37 -7.26 -11.62
CA VAL A 78 6.86 -7.49 -10.27
C VAL A 78 5.60 -6.68 -10.09
N ILE A 79 4.51 -7.33 -9.67
CA ILE A 79 3.24 -6.67 -9.38
C ILE A 79 2.82 -6.94 -7.94
N PHE A 80 2.45 -5.88 -7.22
CA PHE A 80 2.04 -5.95 -5.82
C PHE A 80 0.52 -5.97 -5.70
N PHE A 81 0.01 -6.81 -4.79
CA PHE A 81 -1.41 -6.90 -4.49
C PHE A 81 -1.67 -7.02 -3.00
N ASP A 82 -2.79 -6.45 -2.56
CA ASP A 82 -3.37 -6.71 -1.25
C ASP A 82 -4.20 -8.01 -1.24
N GLN A 83 -4.44 -8.57 -0.06
CA GLN A 83 -5.23 -9.81 0.07
C GLN A 83 -6.71 -9.66 -0.33
N ASP A 84 -7.22 -8.43 -0.34
CA ASP A 84 -8.58 -8.07 -0.74
C ASP A 84 -8.68 -7.69 -2.24
N SER A 85 -7.56 -7.70 -2.97
CA SER A 85 -7.53 -7.48 -4.40
C SER A 85 -8.21 -8.62 -5.18
N PHE A 86 -9.02 -8.25 -6.17
CA PHE A 86 -9.47 -9.17 -7.21
C PHE A 86 -8.66 -8.91 -8.48
N VAL A 87 -7.86 -9.89 -8.89
CA VAL A 87 -6.90 -9.74 -10.00
C VAL A 87 -7.48 -10.34 -11.29
N PRO A 88 -7.84 -9.53 -12.32
CA PRO A 88 -8.13 -10.06 -13.65
C PRO A 88 -6.92 -10.81 -14.21
N ILE A 89 -7.15 -11.91 -14.96
CA ILE A 89 -6.08 -12.79 -15.44
C ILE A 89 -5.16 -12.05 -16.43
N ASP A 90 -5.72 -11.14 -17.22
CA ASP A 90 -5.03 -10.33 -18.21
C ASP A 90 -4.35 -9.07 -17.62
N LEU A 91 -4.70 -8.68 -16.39
CA LEU A 91 -4.22 -7.43 -15.79
C LEU A 91 -2.69 -7.33 -15.74
N PRO A 92 -1.94 -8.33 -15.23
CA PRO A 92 -0.48 -8.24 -15.17
C PRO A 92 0.15 -8.06 -16.55
N LEU A 93 -0.33 -8.80 -17.57
CA LEU A 93 0.18 -8.69 -18.94
C LEU A 93 -0.11 -7.33 -19.56
N LEU A 94 -1.31 -6.79 -19.35
CA LEU A 94 -1.68 -5.45 -19.85
C LEU A 94 -0.81 -4.36 -19.23
N LEU A 95 -0.58 -4.43 -17.92
CA LEU A 95 0.29 -3.48 -17.22
C LEU A 95 1.76 -3.64 -17.61
N ALA A 96 2.26 -4.86 -17.79
CA ALA A 96 3.62 -5.12 -18.25
C ALA A 96 3.87 -4.48 -19.63
N ARG A 97 2.97 -4.71 -20.59
CA ARG A 97 3.04 -4.10 -21.93
C ARG A 97 2.98 -2.58 -21.88
N ALA A 98 2.15 -2.03 -21.00
CA ALA A 98 2.06 -0.58 -20.80
C ALA A 98 3.36 -0.01 -20.22
N HIS A 99 3.91 -0.65 -19.18
CA HIS A 99 5.18 -0.30 -18.56
C HIS A 99 6.31 -0.30 -19.59
N ASP A 100 6.50 -1.40 -20.33
CA ASP A 100 7.55 -1.53 -21.34
C ASP A 100 7.43 -0.46 -22.42
N LYS A 101 6.21 -0.22 -22.94
CA LYS A 101 5.96 0.80 -23.96
C LYS A 101 6.37 2.20 -23.49
N LEU A 102 6.04 2.55 -22.25
CA LEU A 102 6.39 3.85 -21.68
C LEU A 102 7.90 3.95 -21.43
N ASN A 103 8.52 2.86 -20.98
CA ASN A 103 9.93 2.79 -20.61
C ASN A 103 10.90 2.88 -21.82
N ILE A 104 10.40 2.78 -23.06
CA ILE A 104 11.20 3.03 -24.29
C ILE A 104 11.72 4.47 -24.34
N THR A 105 10.91 5.44 -23.89
CA THR A 105 11.23 6.88 -24.04
C THR A 105 11.33 7.63 -22.71
N ARG A 106 11.02 6.96 -21.61
CA ARG A 106 10.91 7.55 -20.26
C ARG A 106 11.58 6.61 -19.26
N GLN A 107 11.96 7.12 -18.09
CA GLN A 107 12.38 6.29 -16.97
C GLN A 107 11.15 6.02 -16.09
N VAL A 108 10.50 4.88 -16.28
CA VAL A 108 9.23 4.57 -15.59
C VAL A 108 9.50 3.65 -14.42
N ALA A 109 9.26 4.14 -13.21
CA ALA A 109 9.39 3.30 -12.02
C ALA A 109 8.26 2.27 -11.97
N ALA A 110 7.02 2.72 -12.14
CA ALA A 110 5.88 1.85 -11.99
C ALA A 110 4.64 2.38 -12.73
N VAL A 111 3.74 1.43 -13.02
CA VAL A 111 2.40 1.69 -13.55
C VAL A 111 1.35 1.03 -12.68
N GLU A 112 0.14 1.57 -12.63
CA GLU A 112 -1.00 0.93 -11.95
C GLU A 112 -2.28 1.06 -12.78
N PRO A 113 -3.30 0.20 -12.54
CA PRO A 113 -4.57 0.30 -13.23
C PRO A 113 -5.44 1.40 -12.64
N ASN A 114 -6.54 1.67 -13.33
CA ASN A 114 -7.63 2.45 -12.84
C ASN A 114 -8.53 1.62 -11.91
N PHE A 115 -8.65 2.04 -10.64
CA PHE A 115 -9.45 1.34 -9.64
C PHE A 115 -10.92 1.74 -9.70
N ILE A 116 -11.80 0.74 -9.73
CA ILE A 116 -13.26 0.92 -9.77
C ILE A 116 -13.89 0.22 -8.57
N ASP A 117 -14.69 0.96 -7.79
CA ASP A 117 -15.58 0.37 -6.79
C ASP A 117 -16.87 -0.05 -7.48
N GLN A 118 -17.01 -1.35 -7.76
CA GLN A 118 -18.21 -1.87 -8.44
C GLN A 118 -19.47 -1.75 -7.57
N SER A 119 -19.33 -1.77 -6.24
CA SER A 119 -20.47 -1.67 -5.31
C SER A 119 -21.05 -0.26 -5.22
N LYS A 120 -20.22 0.76 -5.47
CA LYS A 120 -20.59 2.18 -5.33
C LYS A 120 -20.58 2.95 -6.66
N GLY A 121 -20.18 2.31 -7.77
CA GLY A 121 -20.23 2.86 -9.12
C GLY A 121 -19.31 4.07 -9.35
N PHE A 122 -18.23 4.21 -8.57
CA PHE A 122 -17.29 5.33 -8.74
C PHE A 122 -15.84 4.86 -8.91
N THR A 123 -15.06 5.70 -9.60
CA THR A 123 -13.62 5.54 -9.82
C THR A 123 -12.84 6.19 -8.69
N TYR A 124 -11.81 5.52 -8.19
CA TYR A 124 -10.99 6.10 -7.13
C TYR A 124 -10.17 7.30 -7.64
N PRO A 125 -10.10 8.39 -6.85
CA PRO A 125 -9.24 9.52 -7.17
C PRO A 125 -7.77 9.10 -7.09
N GLN A 126 -7.00 9.51 -8.07
CA GLN A 126 -5.55 9.34 -8.10
C GLN A 126 -4.84 10.60 -7.65
N VAL A 127 -3.52 10.51 -7.41
CA VAL A 127 -2.74 11.61 -6.86
C VAL A 127 -1.65 12.02 -7.83
N ALA A 128 -1.55 13.32 -8.08
CA ALA A 128 -0.49 13.94 -8.88
C ALA A 128 0.12 15.13 -8.13
N TRP A 129 1.25 15.63 -8.63
CA TRP A 129 1.85 16.85 -8.14
C TRP A 129 1.03 18.07 -8.56
N SER A 130 0.78 18.98 -7.63
CA SER A 130 0.30 20.32 -7.94
C SER A 130 1.47 21.23 -8.33
N LYS A 131 1.15 22.40 -8.89
CA LYS A 131 2.14 23.47 -9.15
C LYS A 131 2.83 23.98 -7.87
N LEU A 132 2.25 23.72 -6.70
CA LEU A 132 2.77 24.15 -5.40
C LEU A 132 3.65 23.08 -4.72
N GLY A 133 4.02 22.00 -5.42
CA GLY A 133 4.83 20.93 -4.83
C GLY A 133 4.09 20.07 -3.80
N VAL A 134 2.76 20.14 -3.75
CA VAL A 134 1.94 19.29 -2.86
C VAL A 134 1.05 18.35 -3.65
N PHE A 135 0.62 17.25 -3.01
CA PHE A 135 -0.28 16.28 -3.64
C PHE A 135 -1.66 16.84 -3.92
N LYS A 136 -2.13 16.63 -5.14
CA LYS A 136 -3.48 16.97 -5.60
C LYS A 136 -4.17 15.72 -6.13
N ARG A 137 -5.45 15.58 -5.79
CA ARG A 137 -6.29 14.51 -6.33
C ARG A 137 -6.78 14.85 -7.75
N PHE A 138 -6.83 13.86 -8.63
CA PHE A 138 -7.40 13.96 -9.97
C PHE A 138 -8.16 12.67 -10.32
N MET A 139 -9.16 12.75 -11.19
CA MET A 139 -9.88 11.54 -11.64
C MET A 139 -9.20 10.99 -12.88
N PRO A 140 -8.92 9.67 -12.93
CA PRO A 140 -8.49 9.02 -14.15
C PRO A 140 -9.49 9.26 -15.28
N ASN A 141 -8.98 9.60 -16.45
CA ASN A 141 -9.76 9.90 -17.63
C ASN A 141 -9.36 8.95 -18.77
N VAL A 142 -10.28 8.07 -19.13
CA VAL A 142 -10.15 7.04 -20.17
C VAL A 142 -9.85 7.59 -21.58
N LYS A 143 -9.98 8.90 -21.80
CA LYS A 143 -9.52 9.53 -23.05
C LYS A 143 -8.01 9.56 -23.18
N HIS A 144 -7.27 9.37 -22.09
CA HIS A 144 -5.82 9.28 -22.08
C HIS A 144 -5.38 7.83 -21.95
N ASN A 145 -4.30 7.47 -22.64
CA ASN A 145 -3.70 6.13 -22.52
C ASN A 145 -2.95 5.98 -21.20
N GLU A 146 -2.23 7.03 -20.79
CA GLU A 146 -1.50 7.11 -19.53
C GLU A 146 -1.70 8.49 -18.88
N GLN A 147 -1.58 8.56 -17.54
CA GLN A 147 -1.57 9.81 -16.80
C GLN A 147 -0.49 9.79 -15.72
N LYS A 148 0.38 10.80 -15.71
CA LYS A 148 1.46 10.92 -14.72
C LYS A 148 0.87 11.08 -13.31
N ALA A 149 1.42 10.34 -12.37
CA ALA A 149 1.02 10.31 -10.98
C ALA A 149 2.19 10.70 -10.05
N ALA A 150 1.84 11.07 -8.83
CA ALA A 150 2.79 11.29 -7.74
C ALA A 150 2.87 10.08 -6.79
N MET A 151 1.84 9.24 -6.80
CA MET A 151 1.66 8.13 -5.87
C MET A 151 0.93 7.01 -6.59
N LEU A 152 1.41 5.80 -6.38
CA LEU A 152 0.71 4.56 -6.71
C LEU A 152 0.53 3.75 -5.42
N ILE A 153 -0.33 2.75 -5.44
CA ILE A 153 -0.58 1.88 -4.27
C ILE A 153 -0.23 0.43 -4.56
N SER A 154 0.19 -0.30 -3.53
CA SER A 154 0.53 -1.74 -3.57
C SER A 154 -0.67 -2.70 -3.80
N SER A 155 -1.65 -2.26 -4.58
CA SER A 155 -2.90 -2.95 -4.88
C SER A 155 -3.11 -3.09 -6.40
N GLY A 156 -2.03 -3.32 -7.15
CA GLY A 156 -2.01 -3.33 -8.62
C GLY A 156 -0.84 -2.55 -9.22
N MET A 157 0.09 -2.04 -8.40
CA MET A 157 1.31 -1.41 -8.88
C MET A 157 2.26 -2.45 -9.47
N LEU A 158 2.62 -2.27 -10.74
CA LEU A 158 3.59 -3.07 -11.50
C LEU A 158 4.86 -2.27 -11.74
N THR A 159 6.00 -2.90 -11.51
CA THR A 159 7.37 -2.39 -11.74
C THR A 159 8.24 -3.51 -12.34
N ASP A 160 9.52 -3.23 -12.57
CA ASP A 160 10.52 -4.25 -12.92
C ASP A 160 11.59 -4.42 -11.82
N VAL A 161 12.26 -5.56 -11.83
CA VAL A 161 13.28 -5.91 -10.83
C VAL A 161 14.41 -4.88 -10.82
N LYS A 162 14.84 -4.41 -12.00
CA LYS A 162 15.87 -3.37 -12.14
C LYS A 162 15.50 -2.10 -11.38
N THR A 163 14.29 -1.61 -11.57
CA THR A 163 13.77 -0.42 -10.90
C THR A 163 13.69 -0.65 -9.40
N LEU A 164 13.20 -1.80 -8.94
CA LEU A 164 13.18 -2.12 -7.51
C LEU A 164 14.59 -2.06 -6.90
N LYS A 165 15.60 -2.65 -7.55
CA LYS A 165 17.01 -2.57 -7.10
C LYS A 165 17.52 -1.13 -7.09
N GLN A 166 17.18 -0.33 -8.11
CA GLN A 166 17.61 1.05 -8.24
C GLN A 166 16.93 1.98 -7.23
N VAL A 167 15.63 1.83 -6.98
CA VAL A 167 14.86 2.63 -6.01
C VAL A 167 15.17 2.21 -4.59
N GLY A 168 15.26 0.90 -4.36
CA GLY A 168 15.47 0.27 -3.05
C GLY A 168 14.18 -0.32 -2.47
N GLU A 169 14.37 -1.06 -1.38
CA GLU A 169 13.30 -1.70 -0.61
C GLU A 169 12.38 -0.68 0.09
N TYR A 170 11.24 -1.14 0.59
CA TYR A 170 10.36 -0.33 1.44
C TYR A 170 11.03 -0.01 2.78
N ASP A 171 10.73 1.16 3.35
CA ASP A 171 11.19 1.49 4.71
C ASP A 171 10.41 0.67 5.76
N GLU A 172 11.06 -0.36 6.29
CA GLU A 172 10.51 -1.27 7.30
C GLU A 172 10.12 -0.56 8.60
N SER A 173 10.72 0.61 8.92
CA SER A 173 10.39 1.38 10.12
C SER A 173 8.95 1.90 10.10
N LEU A 174 8.38 2.10 8.90
CA LEU A 174 7.01 2.59 8.73
C LEU A 174 5.97 1.56 9.16
N PHE A 175 6.28 0.26 9.09
CA PHE A 175 5.38 -0.85 9.43
C PHE A 175 4.11 -0.94 8.56
N ILE A 176 3.25 0.10 8.55
CA ILE A 176 2.02 0.28 7.75
C ILE A 176 1.75 1.77 7.52
N ASP A 177 0.99 2.13 6.50
CA ASP A 177 0.70 3.51 6.07
C ASP A 177 1.97 4.30 5.68
N TYR A 178 1.86 5.14 4.65
CA TYR A 178 3.00 5.84 4.01
C TYR A 178 4.09 4.96 3.38
N VAL A 179 3.99 3.63 3.45
CA VAL A 179 4.95 2.69 2.84
C VAL A 179 5.08 2.93 1.34
N ASP A 180 3.96 2.94 0.62
CA ASP A 180 3.95 3.26 -0.82
C ASP A 180 4.39 4.71 -1.09
N THR A 181 4.12 5.64 -0.16
CA THR A 181 4.51 7.05 -0.28
C THR A 181 6.01 7.23 -0.23
N ASP A 182 6.66 6.60 0.72
CA ASP A 182 8.12 6.57 0.84
C ASP A 182 8.74 6.03 -0.45
N TRP A 183 8.25 4.90 -0.96
CA TRP A 183 8.79 4.30 -2.18
C TRP A 183 8.58 5.16 -3.43
N CYS A 184 7.36 5.68 -3.63
CA CYS A 184 7.05 6.56 -4.78
C CYS A 184 7.92 7.81 -4.77
N LEU A 185 8.11 8.45 -3.62
CA LEU A 185 8.95 9.64 -3.50
C LEU A 185 10.44 9.32 -3.74
N LYS A 186 10.95 8.21 -3.20
CA LYS A 186 12.33 7.75 -3.49
C LYS A 186 12.55 7.51 -4.98
N ALA A 187 11.58 6.90 -5.66
CA ALA A 187 11.64 6.68 -7.11
C ALA A 187 11.73 8.01 -7.86
N GLN A 188 10.88 8.97 -7.52
CA GLN A 188 10.83 10.28 -8.18
C GLN A 188 12.10 11.11 -7.97
N VAL A 189 12.69 11.05 -6.77
CA VAL A 189 13.97 11.72 -6.46
C VAL A 189 15.13 11.14 -7.29
N LYS A 190 15.02 9.87 -7.66
CA LYS A 190 15.97 9.20 -8.57
C LYS A 190 15.68 9.45 -10.06
N GLY A 191 14.70 10.31 -10.38
CA GLY A 191 14.36 10.69 -11.75
C GLY A 191 13.31 9.79 -12.42
N PHE A 192 12.74 8.83 -11.70
CA PHE A 192 11.70 7.97 -12.26
C PHE A 192 10.32 8.63 -12.26
N GLU A 193 9.49 8.18 -13.18
CA GLU A 193 8.11 8.60 -13.34
C GLU A 193 7.14 7.48 -12.96
N LEU A 194 5.96 7.87 -12.50
CA LEU A 194 4.87 6.98 -12.10
C LEU A 194 3.65 7.27 -12.96
N TYR A 195 2.95 6.23 -13.39
CA TYR A 195 1.80 6.37 -14.28
C TYR A 195 0.59 5.56 -13.85
N VAL A 196 -0.58 6.17 -13.93
CA VAL A 196 -1.86 5.46 -13.91
C VAL A 196 -2.23 5.16 -15.36
N MET A 197 -2.75 3.97 -15.61
CA MET A 197 -3.27 3.52 -16.92
C MET A 197 -4.80 3.59 -16.91
N PRO A 198 -5.44 4.68 -17.36
CA PRO A 198 -6.88 4.90 -17.16
C PRO A 198 -7.77 3.85 -17.85
N ASN A 199 -7.25 3.26 -18.93
CA ASN A 199 -7.93 2.27 -19.77
C ASN A 199 -7.82 0.83 -19.26
N ILE A 200 -6.86 0.55 -18.37
CA ILE A 200 -6.72 -0.76 -17.72
C ILE A 200 -7.46 -0.68 -16.39
N LYS A 201 -8.44 -1.55 -16.18
CA LYS A 201 -9.36 -1.45 -15.03
C LYS A 201 -9.15 -2.60 -14.06
N MET A 202 -9.20 -2.30 -12.78
CA MET A 202 -9.21 -3.29 -11.71
C MET A 202 -10.36 -3.01 -10.76
N ILE A 203 -11.16 -4.03 -10.47
CA ILE A 203 -12.21 -3.95 -9.46
C ILE A 203 -11.54 -4.01 -8.10
N HIS A 204 -11.76 -2.98 -7.29
CA HIS A 204 -11.18 -2.89 -5.96
C HIS A 204 -12.25 -2.42 -4.98
N SER A 205 -12.45 -3.20 -3.92
CA SER A 205 -13.48 -2.93 -2.91
C SER A 205 -12.81 -2.47 -1.62
N ILE A 206 -12.83 -1.16 -1.34
CA ILE A 206 -12.36 -0.63 -0.06
C ILE A 206 -13.48 -0.83 0.97
N GLY A 207 -13.38 -1.94 1.71
CA GLY A 207 -14.31 -2.34 2.78
C GLY A 207 -14.15 -1.56 4.08
N VAL A 208 -13.87 -0.26 4.03
CA VAL A 208 -13.60 0.52 5.25
C VAL A 208 -14.86 1.24 5.72
N LYS A 209 -15.14 1.12 7.02
CA LYS A 209 -16.19 1.88 7.70
C LYS A 209 -15.95 3.37 7.51
N SER A 210 -16.92 4.10 6.98
CA SER A 210 -16.84 5.55 6.79
C SER A 210 -17.98 6.27 7.52
N LEU A 211 -17.68 7.39 8.15
CA LEU A 211 -18.68 8.34 8.65
C LEU A 211 -18.91 9.41 7.60
N LYS A 212 -20.17 9.78 7.34
CA LYS A 212 -20.47 10.96 6.51
C LYS A 212 -20.36 12.21 7.37
N LEU A 213 -19.47 13.12 7.01
CA LEU A 213 -19.31 14.41 7.67
C LEU A 213 -19.22 15.52 6.62
N LEU A 214 -20.12 16.50 6.68
CA LEU A 214 -20.17 17.65 5.76
C LEU A 214 -20.09 17.27 4.27
N GLY A 215 -20.81 16.22 3.86
CA GLY A 215 -20.81 15.74 2.46
C GLY A 215 -19.60 14.90 2.06
N HIS A 216 -18.64 14.67 2.97
CA HIS A 216 -17.46 13.84 2.73
C HIS A 216 -17.50 12.54 3.55
N ASN A 217 -16.94 11.46 2.98
CA ASN A 217 -16.75 10.19 3.68
C ASN A 217 -15.44 10.24 4.46
N LEU A 218 -15.52 10.22 5.79
CA LEU A 218 -14.42 10.14 6.72
C LEU A 218 -14.16 8.67 7.07
N THR A 219 -13.06 8.13 6.57
CA THR A 219 -12.65 6.75 6.82
C THR A 219 -12.27 6.54 8.29
N VAL A 220 -12.90 5.56 8.94
CA VAL A 220 -12.67 5.23 10.36
C VAL A 220 -11.71 4.05 10.46
N HIS A 221 -10.47 4.36 10.83
CA HIS A 221 -9.45 3.33 11.10
C HIS A 221 -9.43 2.96 12.59
N PRO A 222 -8.98 1.74 12.95
CA PRO A 222 -8.71 1.35 14.33
C PRO A 222 -7.66 2.26 15.00
N PRO A 223 -7.69 2.44 16.34
CA PRO A 223 -6.72 3.29 17.04
C PRO A 223 -5.25 2.93 16.78
N LEU A 224 -4.90 1.64 16.63
CA LEU A 224 -3.53 1.25 16.32
C LEU A 224 -3.05 1.79 14.96
N ARG A 225 -3.88 1.69 13.92
CA ARG A 225 -3.56 2.24 12.60
C ARG A 225 -3.42 3.76 12.64
N ARG A 226 -4.26 4.44 13.45
CA ARG A 226 -4.17 5.88 13.69
C ARG A 226 -2.85 6.31 14.35
N TYR A 227 -2.38 5.53 15.33
CA TYR A 227 -1.05 5.71 15.90
C TYR A 227 0.04 5.71 14.80
N TYR A 228 0.00 4.71 13.89
CA TYR A 228 0.95 4.63 12.78
C TYR A 228 0.80 5.79 11.80
N MET A 229 -0.41 6.19 11.42
CA MET A 229 -0.63 7.35 10.55
C MET A 229 0.03 8.63 11.12
N MET A 230 -0.15 8.90 12.42
CA MET A 230 0.42 10.08 13.08
C MET A 230 1.93 9.98 13.26
N ARG A 231 2.44 8.82 13.69
CA ARG A 231 3.89 8.61 13.84
C ARG A 231 4.59 8.71 12.48
N ASN A 232 4.03 8.08 11.46
CA ASN A 232 4.65 7.98 10.15
C ASN A 232 4.58 9.31 9.38
N SER A 233 3.56 10.15 9.59
CA SER A 233 3.57 11.50 9.01
C SER A 233 4.77 12.31 9.50
N LEU A 234 5.18 12.13 10.76
CA LEU A 234 6.40 12.76 11.31
C LEU A 234 7.69 12.11 10.78
N PHE A 235 7.72 10.79 10.61
CA PHE A 235 8.88 10.12 9.99
C PHE A 235 9.07 10.59 8.55
N MET A 236 7.99 10.68 7.78
CA MET A 236 8.01 11.21 6.41
C MET A 236 8.48 12.67 6.39
N ALA A 237 7.97 13.51 7.29
CA ALA A 237 8.38 14.92 7.38
C ALA A 237 9.88 15.13 7.69
N LYS A 238 10.58 14.10 8.17
CA LYS A 238 12.02 14.13 8.47
C LYS A 238 12.89 13.56 7.35
N LYS A 239 12.29 12.99 6.30
CA LYS A 239 13.04 12.47 5.15
C LYS A 239 13.60 13.62 4.33
N GLU A 240 14.86 13.54 3.93
CA GLU A 240 15.57 14.61 3.21
C GLU A 240 14.93 14.96 1.86
N TYR A 241 14.24 14.00 1.24
CA TYR A 241 13.55 14.18 -0.03
C TYR A 241 12.08 14.61 0.11
N VAL A 242 11.62 14.90 1.33
CA VAL A 242 10.28 15.44 1.59
C VAL A 242 10.45 16.92 1.92
N ASP A 243 10.01 17.78 1.01
CA ASP A 243 10.09 19.23 1.23
C ASP A 243 9.11 19.69 2.33
N SER A 244 9.30 20.93 2.79
CA SER A 244 8.51 21.50 3.88
C SER A 244 7.03 21.65 3.54
N ALA A 245 6.66 21.89 2.28
CA ALA A 245 5.26 22.03 1.87
C ALA A 245 4.55 20.68 1.92
N LEU A 246 5.20 19.62 1.43
CA LEU A 246 4.69 18.26 1.46
C LEU A 246 4.65 17.71 2.89
N ALA A 247 5.69 17.94 3.69
CA ALA A 247 5.72 17.62 5.11
C ALA A 247 4.56 18.29 5.86
N THR A 248 4.35 19.59 5.64
CA THR A 248 3.23 20.35 6.24
C THR A 248 1.89 19.76 5.82
N MET A 249 1.73 19.40 4.55
CA MET A 249 0.52 18.77 4.06
C MET A 249 0.25 17.43 4.75
N PHE A 250 1.24 16.53 4.87
CA PHE A 250 1.07 15.24 5.56
C PHE A 250 0.66 15.42 7.02
N MET A 251 1.33 16.33 7.72
CA MET A 251 1.03 16.65 9.12
C MET A 251 -0.37 17.25 9.26
N PHE A 252 -0.71 18.28 8.47
CA PHE A 252 -2.02 18.93 8.52
C PHE A 252 -3.15 17.95 8.25
N ARG A 253 -3.05 17.13 7.19
CA ARG A 253 -4.06 16.13 6.85
C ARG A 253 -4.25 15.12 7.98
N THR A 254 -3.15 14.65 8.56
CA THR A 254 -3.19 13.63 9.60
C THR A 254 -3.78 14.18 10.89
N VAL A 255 -3.37 15.37 11.31
CA VAL A 255 -3.94 16.06 12.49
C VAL A 255 -5.43 16.35 12.29
N LEU A 256 -5.83 16.91 11.15
CA LEU A 256 -7.23 17.19 10.85
C LEU A 256 -8.09 15.92 10.89
N HIS A 257 -7.64 14.83 10.26
CA HIS A 257 -8.34 13.55 10.26
C HIS A 257 -8.53 12.99 11.68
N HIS A 258 -7.51 13.11 12.53
CA HIS A 258 -7.60 12.70 13.94
C HIS A 258 -8.57 13.57 14.74
N LEU A 259 -8.51 14.90 14.58
CA LEU A 259 -9.41 15.82 15.26
C LEU A 259 -10.88 15.53 14.91
N LEU A 260 -11.20 15.38 13.63
CA LEU A 260 -12.56 15.08 13.18
C LEU A 260 -13.07 13.76 13.77
N LEU A 261 -12.23 12.72 13.84
CA LEU A 261 -12.63 11.44 14.42
C LEU A 261 -12.73 11.47 15.94
N ILE A 262 -11.90 12.25 16.65
CA ILE A 262 -12.07 12.44 18.11
C ILE A 262 -13.43 13.11 18.40
N LEU A 263 -13.90 13.97 17.50
CA LEU A 263 -15.21 14.61 17.65
C LEU A 263 -16.38 13.67 17.30
N CYS A 264 -16.23 12.84 16.26
CA CYS A 264 -17.34 12.08 15.66
C CYS A 264 -17.37 10.57 15.96
N ASP A 265 -16.30 9.95 16.45
CA ASP A 265 -16.22 8.50 16.70
C ASP A 265 -16.51 8.16 18.17
N ASN A 266 -17.04 6.96 18.42
CA ASN A 266 -17.43 6.51 19.76
C ASN A 266 -16.23 6.19 20.67
N HIS A 267 -15.03 5.99 20.10
CA HIS A 267 -13.81 5.60 20.83
C HIS A 267 -12.86 6.78 21.11
N LYS A 268 -13.41 7.97 21.43
CA LYS A 268 -12.67 9.24 21.56
C LYS A 268 -11.39 9.15 22.39
N GLY A 269 -11.47 8.52 23.57
CA GLY A 269 -10.33 8.39 24.48
C GLY A 269 -9.19 7.52 23.93
N LEU A 270 -9.49 6.40 23.28
CA LEU A 270 -8.47 5.56 22.64
C LEU A 270 -7.85 6.26 21.43
N ASN A 271 -8.67 6.98 20.66
CA ASN A 271 -8.22 7.77 19.52
C ASN A 271 -7.27 8.91 19.94
N ALA A 272 -7.59 9.61 21.03
CA ALA A 272 -6.72 10.63 21.61
C ALA A 272 -5.40 10.04 22.12
N LYS A 273 -5.46 8.90 22.82
CA LYS A 273 -4.25 8.18 23.27
C LYS A 273 -3.36 7.77 22.10
N ALA A 274 -3.95 7.22 21.03
CA ALA A 274 -3.22 6.83 19.82
C ALA A 274 -2.56 8.03 19.14
N PHE A 275 -3.29 9.14 19.02
CA PHE A 275 -2.77 10.39 18.48
C PHE A 275 -1.57 10.92 19.28
N ILE A 276 -1.72 11.07 20.60
CA ILE A 276 -0.65 11.59 21.48
C ILE A 276 0.56 10.66 21.43
N LYS A 277 0.35 9.34 21.50
CA LYS A 277 1.46 8.38 21.44
C LYS A 277 2.18 8.42 20.08
N GLY A 278 1.43 8.54 18.98
CA GLY A 278 1.98 8.66 17.63
C GLY A 278 2.79 9.94 17.47
N LEU A 279 2.31 11.06 18.02
CA LEU A 279 3.02 12.34 18.07
C LEU A 279 4.34 12.23 18.85
N LEU A 280 4.32 11.65 20.05
CA LEU A 280 5.52 11.49 20.89
C LEU A 280 6.57 10.57 20.25
N ASP A 281 6.16 9.39 19.77
CA ASP A 281 7.08 8.44 19.13
C ASP A 281 7.61 8.96 17.79
N GLY A 282 6.73 9.60 17.01
CA GLY A 282 7.11 10.21 15.74
C GLY A 282 8.13 11.33 15.93
N SER A 283 8.00 12.11 17.01
CA SER A 283 8.93 13.18 17.34
C SER A 283 10.30 12.65 17.80
N SER A 284 10.31 11.54 18.55
CA SER A 284 11.52 10.92 19.12
C SER A 284 12.16 9.83 18.24
N ASN A 285 11.68 9.61 17.00
CA ASN A 285 12.14 8.53 16.11
C ASN A 285 12.04 7.13 16.74
N LYS A 286 11.06 6.93 17.63
CA LYS A 286 10.93 5.69 18.38
C LYS A 286 10.21 4.62 17.56
N ILE A 287 10.87 3.47 17.40
CA ILE A 287 10.27 2.25 16.84
C ILE A 287 9.93 1.33 18.01
N GLU A 288 8.63 1.22 18.33
CA GLU A 288 8.16 0.35 19.41
C GLU A 288 7.62 -0.98 18.87
N ASN A 289 7.79 -2.06 19.64
CA ASN A 289 7.31 -3.39 19.27
C ASN A 289 5.77 -3.40 19.14
N ASN A 290 5.27 -3.84 17.99
CA ASN A 290 3.85 -3.86 17.67
C ASN A 290 3.01 -4.73 18.62
N GLN A 291 3.55 -5.83 19.15
CA GLN A 291 2.83 -6.67 20.12
C GLN A 291 2.56 -5.92 21.43
N LEU A 292 3.53 -5.09 21.87
CA LEU A 292 3.36 -4.24 23.05
C LEU A 292 2.33 -3.12 22.80
N LEU A 293 2.38 -2.50 21.61
CA LEU A 293 1.39 -1.49 21.20
C LEU A 293 -0.02 -2.07 21.13
N SER A 294 -0.18 -3.24 20.51
CA SER A 294 -1.46 -3.93 20.37
C SER A 294 -2.10 -4.25 21.74
N LYS A 295 -1.29 -4.74 22.70
CA LYS A 295 -1.73 -4.97 24.08
C LYS A 295 -2.17 -3.66 24.76
N ARG A 296 -1.43 -2.57 24.59
CA ARG A 296 -1.73 -1.26 25.20
C ARG A 296 -3.03 -0.64 24.71
N PHE A 297 -3.36 -0.79 23.42
CA PHE A 297 -4.60 -0.25 22.88
C PHE A 297 -5.82 -1.14 23.13
N LYS A 298 -5.68 -2.33 23.75
CA LYS A 298 -6.77 -3.29 24.02
C LYS A 298 -7.58 -3.67 22.76
N ILE A 299 -6.92 -3.81 21.62
CA ILE A 299 -7.56 -4.10 20.34
C ILE A 299 -7.25 -5.54 19.93
N LYS A 300 -8.28 -6.36 19.68
CA LYS A 300 -8.14 -7.53 18.80
C LYS A 300 -7.87 -6.99 17.40
N GLN A 301 -6.68 -7.29 16.88
CA GLN A 301 -6.14 -6.74 15.65
C GLN A 301 -7.07 -7.04 14.46
N LYS A 302 -7.74 -6.01 13.96
CA LYS A 302 -8.09 -5.90 12.55
C LYS A 302 -7.46 -4.61 12.08
N LEU A 303 -6.31 -4.70 11.40
CA LEU A 303 -5.65 -3.59 10.71
C LEU A 303 -6.29 -3.38 9.34
#